data_AF-K6WIV8-F1
#
_entry.id   AF-K6WIV8-F1
#
_cell.length_a   1.000
_cell.length_b   1.000
_cell.length_c   1.000
_cell.angle_alpha   90.00
_cell.angle_beta   90.00
_cell.angle_gamma   90.00
#
_symmetry.space_group_name_H-M   'P 1'
#
loop_
_entity.id
_entity.type
_entity.pdbx_description
1 polymer ?
#
loop_
_entity_poly.entity_id
_entity_poly.type
_entity_poly.pdbx_seq_one_letter_code
_entity_poly.pdbx_strand_id
1 'polypeptide(L)' 'MSAENAYTIWFSDPRGTDIDVVGGKGANLGKLAAAEFPVPPGFVVATA' A
#
# COMPACT_ATOMS: atom_id res chain seq x y z
N MET A 1 -1.41 22.64 -6.22
CA MET A 1 -1.49 21.37 -5.47
C MET A 1 -0.09 20.95 -5.11
N SER A 2 0.21 20.99 -3.81
CA SER A 2 1.51 20.67 -3.22
C SER A 2 1.97 19.28 -3.65
N ALA A 3 3.26 19.12 -3.94
CA ALA A 3 3.88 17.86 -4.32
C ALA A 3 3.47 16.77 -3.31
N GLU A 4 2.61 15.85 -3.76
CA GLU A 4 2.19 14.70 -2.99
C GLU A 4 3.43 13.89 -2.65
N ASN A 5 3.67 13.68 -1.37
CA ASN A 5 4.86 13.02 -0.87
C ASN A 5 4.84 11.57 -1.40
N ALA A 6 5.58 11.33 -2.49
CA ALA A 6 5.48 10.16 -3.38
C ALA A 6 5.84 8.80 -2.73
N TYR A 7 5.95 8.78 -1.41
CA TYR A 7 6.33 7.65 -0.59
C TYR A 7 5.15 7.05 0.17
N THR A 8 3.93 7.60 0.11
CA THR A 8 2.75 6.97 0.74
C THR A 8 1.95 6.15 -0.26
N ILE A 9 1.77 4.86 0.01
CA ILE A 9 0.99 3.95 -0.83
C ILE A 9 -0.17 3.40 -0.02
N TRP A 10 -1.39 3.72 -0.45
CA TRP A 10 -2.62 3.24 0.16
C TRP A 10 -2.81 1.73 -0.08
N PHE A 11 -3.45 1.01 0.84
CA PHE A 11 -3.75 -0.42 0.62
C PHE A 11 -4.66 -0.67 -0.58
N SER A 12 -5.48 0.32 -0.97
CA SER A 12 -6.31 0.30 -2.17
C SER A 12 -5.56 0.62 -3.47
N ASP A 13 -4.31 1.08 -3.39
CA ASP A 13 -3.46 1.33 -4.56
C ASP A 13 -2.86 -0.01 -5.06
N PRO A 14 -2.92 -0.33 -6.36
CA PRO A 14 -2.32 -1.55 -6.92
C PRO A 14 -0.84 -1.75 -6.56
N ARG A 15 -0.07 -0.65 -6.40
CA ARG A 15 1.34 -0.68 -5.98
C ARG A 15 1.51 -1.24 -4.56
N GLY A 16 0.46 -1.21 -3.73
CA GLY A 16 0.45 -1.77 -2.39
C GLY A 16 0.57 -3.30 -2.34
N THR A 17 0.60 -3.99 -3.49
CA THR A 17 0.82 -5.43 -3.59
C THR A 17 2.27 -5.82 -3.90
N ASP A 18 3.11 -4.85 -4.22
CA ASP A 18 4.52 -5.04 -4.62
C ASP A 18 5.43 -5.13 -3.38
N ILE A 19 6.09 -6.28 -3.21
CA ILE A 19 6.96 -6.54 -2.06
C ILE A 19 8.20 -5.64 -2.08
N ASP A 20 8.72 -5.28 -3.25
CA ASP A 20 9.94 -4.48 -3.36
C ASP A 20 9.70 -3.00 -3.00
N VAL A 21 8.42 -2.59 -2.98
CA VAL A 21 8.00 -1.21 -2.70
C VAL A 21 7.47 -1.06 -1.27
N VAL A 22 6.68 -2.02 -0.77
CA VAL A 22 5.98 -1.92 0.53
C VAL A 22 6.39 -3.00 1.55
N GLY A 23 7.34 -3.87 1.19
CA GLY A 23 7.75 -5.01 2.00
C GLY A 23 6.68 -6.11 2.11
N GLY A 24 7.06 -7.26 2.69
CA GLY A 24 6.18 -8.43 2.76
C GLY A 24 4.86 -8.20 3.52
N LYS A 25 4.88 -7.42 4.61
CA LYS A 25 3.67 -7.10 5.39
C LYS A 25 2.74 -6.14 4.65
N GLY A 26 3.31 -5.08 4.05
CA GLY A 26 2.56 -4.13 3.25
C GLY A 26 1.88 -4.82 2.06
N ALA A 27 2.65 -5.63 1.33
CA ALA A 27 2.17 -6.41 0.20
C ALA A 27 1.03 -7.37 0.59
N ASN A 28 1.13 -8.01 1.75
CA ASN A 28 0.05 -8.88 2.22
C ASN A 28 -1.23 -8.10 2.56
N LEU A 29 -1.11 -6.93 3.21
CA LEU A 29 -2.27 -6.07 3.48
C LEU A 29 -2.90 -5.52 2.20
N GLY A 30 -2.11 -5.11 1.22
CA GLY A 30 -2.60 -4.70 -0.10
C GLY A 30 -3.32 -5.83 -0.83
N LYS A 31 -2.81 -7.06 -0.78
CA LYS A 31 -3.49 -8.24 -1.36
C LYS A 31 -4.83 -8.53 -0.68
N LEU A 32 -4.90 -8.42 0.64
CA LEU A 32 -6.16 -8.59 1.38
C LEU A 32 -7.17 -7.50 1.02
N ALA A 33 -6.73 -6.24 0.90
CA ALA A 33 -7.58 -5.13 0.49
C ALA A 33 -8.08 -5.29 -0.97
N ALA A 34 -7.21 -5.71 -1.88
CA ALA A 34 -7.56 -5.98 -3.28
C ALA A 34 -8.53 -7.17 -3.45
N ALA A 35 -8.47 -8.14 -2.54
CA ALA A 35 -9.40 -9.26 -2.46
C ALA A 35 -10.69 -8.93 -1.67
N GLU A 36 -10.95 -7.64 -1.39
CA GLU A 36 -12.16 -7.13 -0.74
C GLU A 36 -12.40 -7.69 0.68
N PHE A 37 -11.35 -8.18 1.35
CA PHE A 37 -11.44 -8.48 2.78
C PHE A 37 -11.59 -7.18 3.59
N PRO A 38 -12.20 -7.23 4.79
CA PRO A 38 -12.41 -6.05 5.64
C PRO A 38 -11.10 -5.60 6.30
N VAL A 39 -10.19 -5.04 5.50
CA VAL A 39 -8.96 -4.41 5.95
C VAL A 39 -9.27 -2.96 6.34
N PRO A 40 -8.94 -2.52 7.56
CA PRO A 40 -9.10 -1.12 7.94
C PRO A 40 -8.34 -0.18 6.98
N PRO A 41 -8.85 1.02 6.70
CA PRO A 41 -8.14 1.99 5.87
C PRO A 41 -6.73 2.28 6.40
N GLY A 42 -5.75 2.29 5.51
CA GLY A 42 -4.36 2.51 5.86
C GLY A 42 -3.44 2.61 4.66
N PHE A 43 -2.18 2.94 4.94
CA PHE A 43 -1.13 3.10 3.94
C PHE A 43 0.19 2.54 4.46
N VAL A 44 1.12 2.33 3.54
CA VAL A 44 2.53 2.00 3.80
C VAL A 44 3.38 3.20 3.38
N VAL A 45 4.44 3.47 4.13
CA VAL A 45 5.53 4.33 3.67
C VAL A 45 6.47 3.45 2.86
N ALA A 46 6.53 3.70 1.55
CA ALA A 46 7.34 2.97 0.60
C ALA A 46 8.83 3.04 0.96
N THR A 47 9.56 2.00 0.55
CA THR A 47 11.00 1.87 0.81
C THR A 47 11.86 2.76 -0.08
N ALA A 48 11.31 3.28 -1.17
CA ALA A 48 11.94 4.19 -2.14
C ALA A 48 10.89 5.06 -2.84
#